data_AF-A0A1M5MBR7-F1
#
_entry.id   AF-A0A1M5MBR7-F1
#
_cell.length_a   1.000
_cell.length_b   1.000
_cell.length_c   1.000
_cell.angle_alpha   90.00
_cell.angle_beta   90.00
_cell.angle_gamma   90.00
#
_symmetry.space_group_name_H-M   'P 1'
#
loop_
_entity.id
_entity.type
_entity.pdbx_description
1 polymer ?
#
loop_
_entity_poly.entity_id
_entity_poly.type
_entity_poly.pdbx_seq_one_letter_code
_entity_poly.pdbx_strand_id
1 'polypeptide(L)'
;MALKPGSEQPDLTLPDDYKHHPPDEHPEDWGWHGEWGRGARIGGWVSIVILLLMMTSTHYNLQGALFLGISAGILFVMLLVDRQRRKHSWRQ
;
A
#
# COMPACT_ATOMS: atom_id res chain seq x y z
N MET A 1 -3.70 14.61 -44.18
CA MET A 1 -4.73 14.06 -43.27
C MET A 1 -4.25 14.31 -41.85
N ALA A 2 -4.98 15.09 -41.05
CA ALA A 2 -4.61 15.32 -39.66
C ALA A 2 -4.84 14.01 -38.88
N LEU A 3 -3.80 13.48 -38.24
CA LEU A 3 -3.91 12.33 -37.34
C LEU A 3 -4.80 12.74 -36.16
N LYS A 4 -5.70 11.85 -35.74
CA LYS A 4 -6.58 12.09 -34.61
C LYS A 4 -5.69 12.06 -33.35
N PRO A 5 -5.77 13.04 -32.44
CA PRO A 5 -5.00 12.98 -31.20
C PRO A 5 -5.35 11.68 -30.46
N GLY A 6 -4.36 10.82 -30.24
CA GLY A 6 -4.52 9.46 -29.69
C GLY A 6 -4.65 8.31 -30.72
N SER A 7 -4.40 8.54 -32.02
CA SER A 7 -4.38 7.48 -33.06
C SER A 7 -2.98 6.98 -33.44
N GLU A 8 -1.98 7.25 -32.60
CA GLU A 8 -0.63 6.74 -32.81
C GLU A 8 -0.60 5.23 -32.53
N GLN A 9 0.20 4.49 -33.29
CA GLN A 9 0.37 3.06 -33.05
C GLN A 9 1.16 2.89 -31.74
N PRO A 10 0.72 2.02 -30.82
CA PRO A 10 1.45 1.78 -29.58
C PRO A 10 2.85 1.30 -29.91
N ASP A 11 3.87 2.01 -29.45
CA ASP A 11 5.26 1.62 -29.65
C ASP A 11 5.54 0.36 -28.84
N LEU A 12 5.71 -0.75 -29.56
CA LEU A 12 5.88 -2.09 -28.99
C LEU A 12 7.29 -2.32 -28.43
N THR A 13 8.17 -1.32 -28.51
CA THR A 13 9.53 -1.38 -27.95
C THR A 13 9.61 -0.91 -26.50
N LEU A 14 8.57 -0.23 -26.00
CA LEU A 14 8.50 0.19 -24.60
C LEU A 14 8.06 -0.96 -23.68
N PRO A 15 8.53 -0.98 -22.42
CA PRO A 15 8.08 -1.97 -21.45
C PRO A 15 6.56 -1.85 -21.17
N ASP A 16 5.96 -2.95 -20.72
CA ASP A 16 4.49 -3.12 -20.68
C ASP A 16 3.76 -2.07 -19.80
N ASP A 17 4.47 -1.47 -18.86
CA ASP A 17 4.07 -0.37 -17.96
C ASP A 17 3.72 0.93 -18.72
N TYR A 18 4.37 1.21 -19.84
CA TYR A 18 4.12 2.40 -20.66
C TYR A 18 2.80 2.35 -21.44
N LYS A 19 2.16 1.18 -21.55
CA LYS A 19 0.95 0.98 -22.38
C LYS A 19 -0.32 1.61 -21.80
N HIS A 20 -0.33 2.00 -20.53
CA HIS A 20 -1.52 2.50 -19.83
C HIS A 20 -1.48 3.99 -19.50
N HIS A 21 -0.39 4.68 -19.87
CA HIS A 21 -0.15 6.09 -19.53
C HIS A 21 -0.09 6.97 -20.78
N PRO A 22 -0.37 8.28 -20.66
CA PRO A 22 -0.17 9.24 -21.74
C PRO A 22 1.28 9.17 -22.27
N PRO A 23 1.51 9.31 -23.59
CA PRO A 23 2.84 9.10 -24.20
C PRO A 23 3.96 10.00 -23.67
N ASP A 24 3.62 11.16 -23.12
CA ASP A 24 4.58 12.22 -22.80
C ASP A 24 4.92 12.32 -21.31
N GLU A 25 4.11 11.70 -20.43
CA GLU A 25 4.28 11.80 -18.99
C GLU A 25 3.96 10.46 -18.32
N HIS A 26 5.00 9.71 -17.96
CA HIS A 26 4.84 8.51 -17.15
C HIS A 26 5.01 8.92 -15.68
N PRO A 27 4.04 8.62 -14.80
CA PRO A 27 4.17 8.90 -13.37
C PRO A 27 5.49 8.38 -12.83
N GLU A 28 5.90 7.20 -13.34
CA GLU A 28 7.14 6.42 -13.17
C GLU A 28 8.43 7.22 -13.32
N ASP A 29 8.41 8.28 -14.14
CA ASP A 29 9.60 9.08 -14.44
C ASP A 29 9.92 10.09 -13.32
N TRP A 30 8.97 10.40 -12.44
CA TRP A 30 9.10 11.47 -11.44
C TRP A 30 9.81 11.05 -10.14
N GLY A 31 10.32 9.81 -10.08
CA GLY A 31 11.09 9.23 -8.98
C GLY A 31 10.35 8.89 -7.67
N TRP A 32 9.06 9.22 -7.50
CA TRP A 32 8.28 8.84 -6.30
C TRP A 32 7.41 7.60 -6.52
N HIS A 33 8.03 6.42 -6.58
CA HIS A 33 7.35 5.11 -6.78
C HIS A 33 7.71 4.09 -5.72
N GLY A 34 8.38 4.54 -4.66
CA GLY A 34 8.91 3.66 -3.63
C GLY A 34 7.80 2.87 -2.94
N GLU A 35 7.75 1.56 -3.17
CA GLU A 35 7.03 0.65 -2.29
C GLU A 35 7.78 0.51 -0.97
N TRP A 36 7.09 0.83 0.13
CA TRP A 36 7.68 0.73 1.47
C TRP A 36 8.00 -0.72 1.89
N GLY A 37 7.49 -1.71 1.16
CA GLY A 37 7.93 -3.10 1.21
C GLY A 37 8.03 -3.69 2.63
N ARG A 38 9.26 -4.00 3.07
CA ARG A 38 9.53 -4.52 4.43
C ARG A 38 9.42 -3.42 5.50
N GLY A 39 9.77 -2.17 5.17
CA GLY A 39 9.70 -1.03 6.09
C GLY A 39 8.28 -0.75 6.59
N ALA A 40 7.29 -0.74 5.69
CA ALA A 40 5.88 -0.61 6.06
C ALA A 40 5.42 -1.70 7.05
N ARG A 41 5.93 -2.93 6.90
CA ARG A 41 5.57 -4.05 7.77
C ARG A 41 6.16 -3.92 9.17
N ILE A 42 7.42 -3.51 9.26
CA ILE A 42 8.06 -3.20 10.54
C ILE A 42 7.32 -2.04 11.21
N GLY A 43 7.04 -0.97 10.47
CA GLY A 43 6.26 0.17 10.96
C GLY A 43 4.89 -0.24 11.49
N GLY A 44 4.17 -1.12 10.77
CA GLY A 44 2.88 -1.63 11.23
C GLY A 44 2.96 -2.40 12.55
N TRP A 45 3.97 -3.26 12.74
CA TRP A 45 4.18 -3.96 14.03
C TRP A 45 4.53 -3.01 15.16
N VAL A 46 5.39 -2.01 14.89
CA VAL A 46 5.74 -0.97 15.87
C VAL A 46 4.49 -0.19 16.28
N SER A 47 3.64 0.21 15.32
CA SER A 47 2.38 0.90 15.61
C SER A 47 1.45 0.06 16.48
N ILE A 48 1.32 -1.25 16.24
CA ILE A 48 0.52 -2.15 17.09
C ILE A 48 1.03 -2.13 18.53
N VAL A 49 2.35 -2.25 18.74
CA VAL A 49 2.95 -2.22 20.08
C VAL A 49 2.65 -0.90 20.78
N ILE A 50 2.79 0.24 20.08
CA ILE A 50 2.50 1.57 20.63
C ILE A 50 1.03 1.68 21.05
N LEU A 51 0.09 1.25 20.19
CA LEU A 51 -1.35 1.30 20.50
C LEU A 51 -1.70 0.46 21.74
N LEU A 52 -1.11 -0.73 21.86
CA LEU A 52 -1.31 -1.59 23.04
C LEU A 52 -0.71 -0.98 24.31
N LEU A 53 0.47 -0.35 24.23
CA LEU A 53 1.06 0.36 25.36
C LEU A 53 0.18 1.54 25.79
N MET A 54 -0.41 2.29 24.85
CA MET A 54 -1.31 3.40 25.16
C MET A 54 -2.59 2.97 25.90
N MET A 55 -3.03 1.71 25.79
CA MET A 55 -4.17 1.20 26.58
C MET A 55 -3.90 1.26 28.09
N THR A 56 -2.64 1.08 28.53
CA THR A 56 -2.27 1.16 29.96
C THR A 56 -2.53 2.56 30.54
N SER A 57 -2.32 3.61 29.73
CA SER A 57 -2.60 4.99 30.12
C SER A 57 -4.10 5.32 30.13
N THR A 58 -4.90 4.55 29.39
CA THR A 58 -6.32 4.81 29.14
C THR A 58 -7.24 3.98 30.06
N HIS A 59 -6.76 3.57 31.25
CA HIS A 59 -7.47 2.62 32.11
C HIS A 59 -8.81 3.13 32.69
N TYR A 60 -9.02 4.44 32.81
CA TYR A 60 -10.30 5.01 33.26
C TYR A 60 -11.30 5.28 32.13
N ASN A 61 -10.88 5.22 30.86
CA ASN A 61 -11.73 5.48 29.71
C ASN A 61 -11.90 4.21 28.88
N LEU A 62 -12.90 3.40 29.26
CA LEU A 62 -13.20 2.15 28.58
C LEU A 62 -13.41 2.34 27.07
N GLN A 63 -14.10 3.42 26.68
CA GLN A 63 -14.36 3.71 25.26
C GLN A 63 -13.04 3.96 24.51
N GLY A 64 -12.14 4.77 25.08
CA GLY A 64 -10.81 5.02 24.52
C GLY A 64 -9.97 3.75 24.41
N ALA A 65 -9.98 2.91 25.44
CA ALA A 65 -9.30 1.62 25.44
C ALA A 65 -9.86 0.69 24.35
N LEU A 66 -11.18 0.63 24.16
CA LEU A 66 -11.82 -0.16 23.11
C LEU A 66 -11.39 0.30 21.71
N PHE A 67 -11.37 1.61 21.44
CA PHE A 67 -10.91 2.12 20.14
C PHE A 67 -9.45 1.76 19.87
N LEU A 68 -8.56 1.94 20.85
CA LEU A 68 -7.16 1.53 20.75
C LEU A 68 -7.02 0.03 20.44
N GLY A 69 -7.75 -0.81 21.17
CA GLY A 69 -7.75 -2.26 20.97
C GLY A 69 -8.29 -2.68 19.60
N ILE A 70 -9.38 -2.07 19.14
CA ILE A 70 -9.96 -2.33 17.81
C ILE A 70 -8.98 -1.90 16.72
N SER A 71 -8.40 -0.70 16.81
CA SER A 71 -7.41 -0.21 15.84
C SER A 71 -6.19 -1.12 15.77
N ALA A 72 -5.65 -1.54 16.92
CA ALA A 72 -4.55 -2.50 16.98
C ALA A 72 -4.93 -3.85 16.35
N GLY A 73 -6.14 -4.35 16.65
CA GLY A 73 -6.67 -5.59 16.10
C GLY A 73 -6.82 -5.55 14.57
N ILE A 74 -7.36 -4.45 14.03
CA ILE A 74 -7.50 -4.26 12.57
C ILE A 74 -6.13 -4.27 11.89
N LEU A 75 -5.16 -3.50 12.41
CA LEU A 75 -3.80 -3.47 11.88
C LEU A 75 -3.15 -4.85 11.90
N PHE A 76 -3.30 -5.58 13.01
CA PHE A 76 -2.79 -6.93 13.15
C PHE A 76 -3.38 -7.89 12.10
N VAL A 77 -4.70 -7.87 11.91
CA VAL A 77 -5.36 -8.68 10.89
C VAL A 77 -4.89 -8.31 9.48
N MET A 78 -4.78 -7.01 9.15
CA MET A 78 -4.28 -6.55 7.86
C MET A 78 -2.87 -7.05 7.57
N LEU A 79 -1.96 -7.00 8.56
CA LEU A 79 -0.60 -7.53 8.43
C LEU A 79 -0.56 -9.05 8.22
N LEU A 80 -1.46 -9.79 8.87
CA LEU A 80 -1.58 -11.23 8.63
C LEU A 80 -2.11 -11.53 7.23
N VAL A 81 -3.12 -10.80 6.77
CA VAL A 81 -3.66 -10.93 5.41
C VAL A 81 -2.61 -10.58 4.36
N ASP A 82 -1.85 -9.50 4.54
CA ASP A 82 -0.72 -9.16 3.66
C ASP A 82 0.30 -10.30 3.61
N ARG A 83 0.66 -10.86 4.77
CA ARG A 83 1.58 -12.01 4.84
C ARG A 83 1.03 -13.23 4.10
N GLN A 84 -0.27 -13.51 4.22
CA GLN A 84 -0.92 -14.63 3.51
C GLN A 84 -0.97 -14.39 2.01
N ARG A 85 -1.37 -13.20 1.56
CA ARG A 85 -1.42 -12.84 0.13
C ARG A 85 -0.08 -13.03 -0.56
N ARG A 86 1.02 -12.61 0.08
CA ARG A 86 2.37 -12.80 -0.47
C ARG A 86 2.80 -14.27 -0.52
N LYS A 87 2.33 -15.09 0.44
CA LYS A 87 2.51 -16.55 0.39
C LYS A 87 1.65 -17.24 -0.67
N HIS A 88 0.74 -16.53 -1.33
CA HIS A 88 -0.12 -17.07 -2.36
C HIS A 88 0.05 -16.36 -3.70
N SER A 89 1.03 -15.45 -3.84
CA SER A 89 1.21 -14.70 -5.08
C SER A 89 1.66 -15.56 -6.26
N TRP A 90 2.23 -16.75 -6.00
CA TRP A 90 2.61 -17.72 -7.03
C TRP A 90 1.45 -18.58 -7.54
N ARG A 91 0.24 -18.41 -6.99
CA ARG A 91 -0.98 -19.10 -7.43
C ARG A 91 -1.91 -18.20 -8.25
N GLN A 92 -1.50 -16.96 -8.51
CA GLN A 92 -2.27 -15.97 -9.25
C GLN A 92 -1.53 -15.59 -10.53
#